data_AF-A0A1X2FJW2-F1
#
_entry.id   AF-A0A1X2FJW2-F1
#
_cell.length_a   1.000
_cell.length_b   1.000
_cell.length_c   1.000
_cell.angle_alpha   90.00
_cell.angle_beta   90.00
_cell.angle_gamma   90.00
#
_symmetry.space_group_name_H-M   'P 1'
#
loop_
_entity.id
_entity.type
_entity.pdbx_description
1 polymer ?
#
loop_
_entity_poly.entity_id
_entity_poly.type
_entity_poly.pdbx_seq_one_letter_code
_entity_poly.pdbx_strand_id
1 'polypeptide(L)'
;MVRELQRLAGNAAVCDILTRPHQPSPIVHNGGPSVSLHGDTTAAFDGGTSKWTPKSMKRAKSCTECPEDDPCLHAVGTFNVTYKADVTIKMPDVPDGLTACQERRVRAFLRDVLGPHEREHARRFRTYDGTTTHRIDFTGCGTTALQEHLQEIHDKEEAKRHTDAESLSAAIDPFNKPIDLDCTD
;
A
#
# COMPACT_ATOMS: atom_id res chain seq x y z
N MET A 1 -10.29 -22.87 -17.87
CA MET A 1 -9.47 -21.65 -17.96
C MET A 1 -9.34 -21.01 -16.57
N VAL A 2 -8.44 -21.52 -15.72
CA VAL A 2 -8.19 -21.00 -14.36
C VAL A 2 -6.79 -20.36 -14.25
N ARG A 3 -5.99 -20.45 -15.32
CA ARG A 3 -4.57 -20.05 -15.34
C ARG A 3 -4.29 -18.65 -15.89
N GLU A 4 -5.27 -17.96 -16.46
CA GLU A 4 -5.11 -16.56 -16.90
C GLU A 4 -5.41 -15.54 -15.78
N LEU A 5 -6.17 -15.94 -14.75
CA LEU A 5 -6.49 -15.13 -13.57
C LEU A 5 -5.25 -14.69 -12.75
N GLN A 6 -4.10 -15.33 -12.95
CA GLN A 6 -2.86 -15.01 -12.23
C GLN A 6 -1.88 -14.13 -13.02
N ARG A 7 -2.08 -13.94 -14.32
CA ARG A 7 -1.09 -13.25 -15.18
C ARG A 7 -1.35 -11.76 -15.42
N LEU A 8 -2.57 -11.28 -15.20
CA LEU A 8 -2.92 -9.88 -15.40
C LEU A 8 -2.73 -8.99 -14.16
N ALA A 9 -2.43 -9.59 -13.00
CA ALA A 9 -2.11 -8.89 -11.75
C ALA A 9 -0.77 -8.12 -11.77
N GLY A 10 -0.01 -8.16 -12.87
CA GLY A 10 1.36 -7.65 -12.94
C GLY A 10 1.55 -6.22 -13.45
N ASN A 11 0.51 -5.54 -13.94
CA ASN A 11 0.71 -4.29 -14.70
C ASN A 11 0.57 -2.99 -13.89
N ALA A 12 -0.06 -3.01 -12.71
CA ALA A 12 -0.11 -1.84 -11.82
C ALA A 12 1.20 -1.63 -11.03
N ALA A 13 1.97 -2.70 -10.81
CA ALA A 13 3.27 -2.66 -10.11
C ALA A 13 4.39 -1.97 -10.92
N VAL A 14 4.15 -1.63 -12.19
CA VAL A 14 5.15 -0.98 -13.06
C VAL A 14 5.15 0.55 -12.93
N CYS A 15 4.12 1.16 -12.32
CA CYS A 15 4.10 2.61 -12.12
C CYS A 15 4.96 3.08 -10.94
N ASP A 16 5.39 2.18 -10.05
CA ASP A 16 6.12 2.54 -8.82
C ASP A 16 7.66 2.64 -8.99
N ILE A 17 8.17 2.40 -10.21
CA ILE A 17 9.61 2.50 -10.50
C ILE A 17 10.03 3.95 -10.82
N LEU A 18 9.11 4.89 -11.01
CA LEU A 18 9.41 6.21 -11.58
C LEU A 18 9.29 7.40 -10.62
N THR A 19 8.98 7.19 -9.33
CA THR A 19 8.74 8.29 -8.37
C THR A 19 9.66 8.31 -7.16
N ARG A 20 10.74 7.54 -7.12
CA ARG A 20 11.77 7.71 -6.08
C ARG A 20 12.76 8.81 -6.47
N PRO A 21 12.72 10.03 -5.87
CA PRO A 21 13.93 10.82 -5.82
C PRO A 21 14.93 10.09 -4.92
N HIS A 22 15.94 9.50 -5.56
CA HIS A 22 17.19 9.18 -4.90
C HIS A 22 17.81 10.52 -4.45
N GLN A 23 17.85 10.82 -3.16
CA GLN A 23 18.56 12.00 -2.64
C GLN A 23 19.29 11.71 -1.33
N PRO A 24 20.41 12.44 -1.09
CA PRO A 24 21.71 11.83 -0.79
C PRO A 24 22.03 11.69 0.70
N SER A 25 23.13 10.97 0.97
CA SER A 25 23.77 10.72 2.26
C SER A 25 23.84 11.93 3.22
N PRO A 26 23.87 11.70 4.55
CA PRO A 26 23.82 12.77 5.55
C PRO A 26 24.99 13.76 5.40
N ILE A 27 24.65 15.06 5.39
CA ILE A 27 25.61 16.16 5.43
C ILE A 27 25.84 16.52 6.91
N VAL A 28 27.06 16.28 7.41
CA VAL A 28 27.50 16.76 8.72
C VAL A 28 28.00 18.20 8.55
N HIS A 29 27.18 19.18 8.91
CA HIS A 29 27.64 20.57 9.01
C HIS A 29 28.39 20.76 10.34
N ASN A 30 29.71 20.98 10.25
CA ASN A 30 30.55 21.42 11.36
C ASN A 30 30.12 22.81 11.84
N GLY A 31 29.29 22.87 12.90
CA GLY A 31 28.95 24.12 13.58
C GLY A 31 27.66 24.08 14.41
N GLY A 32 27.62 23.25 15.45
CA GLY A 32 26.48 23.05 16.39
C GLY A 32 25.83 21.67 16.20
N PRO A 33 25.71 20.79 17.23
CA PRO A 33 25.74 19.35 17.00
C PRO A 33 24.33 18.75 16.84
N SER A 34 23.50 19.29 15.97
CA SER A 34 22.23 18.65 15.63
C SER A 34 22.43 17.68 14.46
N VAL A 35 22.35 16.38 14.74
CA VAL A 35 22.29 15.34 13.70
C VAL A 35 20.82 15.07 13.39
N SER A 36 20.45 15.07 12.10
CA SER A 36 19.15 14.57 11.64
C SER A 36 19.32 13.12 11.19
N LEU A 37 18.54 12.21 11.77
CA LEU A 37 18.50 10.80 11.40
C LEU A 37 17.11 10.48 10.88
N HIS A 38 17.04 9.75 9.78
CA HIS A 38 15.80 9.32 9.14
C HIS A 38 15.73 7.80 9.11
N GLY A 39 14.58 7.24 9.49
CA GLY A 39 14.24 5.86 9.21
C GLY A 39 13.60 5.76 7.83
N ASP A 40 13.47 4.53 7.36
CA ASP A 40 12.76 4.23 6.11
C ASP A 40 11.68 3.19 6.40
N THR A 41 10.42 3.58 6.19
CA THR A 41 9.28 2.68 6.27
C THR A 41 8.65 2.55 4.89
N THR A 42 8.64 1.33 4.36
CA THR A 42 8.08 1.02 3.04
C THR A 42 6.97 -0.02 3.16
N ALA A 43 6.04 0.00 2.21
CA ALA A 43 4.96 -0.96 2.11
C ALA A 43 4.90 -1.57 0.70
N ALA A 44 4.71 -2.89 0.63
CA ALA A 44 4.37 -3.62 -0.58
C ALA A 44 2.90 -4.03 -0.50
N PHE A 45 2.08 -3.48 -1.38
CA PHE A 45 0.65 -3.79 -1.47
C PHE A 45 0.42 -5.00 -2.38
N ASP A 46 -0.44 -5.93 -1.98
CA ASP A 46 -0.74 -7.15 -2.74
C ASP A 46 -1.68 -6.94 -3.93
N GLY A 47 -2.19 -5.71 -4.12
CA GLY A 47 -3.17 -5.37 -5.15
C GLY A 47 -4.56 -5.96 -4.92
N GLY A 48 -4.80 -6.60 -3.77
CA GLY A 48 -6.03 -7.30 -3.45
C GLY A 48 -6.16 -8.67 -4.12
N THR A 49 -6.67 -9.64 -3.36
CA THR A 49 -7.09 -10.96 -3.85
C THR A 49 -8.61 -11.03 -3.93
N SER A 50 -9.16 -11.21 -5.13
CA SER A 50 -10.60 -11.23 -5.37
C SER A 50 -11.21 -12.64 -5.43
N LYS A 51 -12.48 -12.75 -5.05
CA LYS A 51 -13.27 -13.98 -5.09
C LYS A 51 -14.74 -13.69 -5.40
N TRP A 52 -15.18 -14.18 -6.55
CA TRP A 52 -16.60 -14.22 -6.93
C TRP A 52 -17.30 -15.48 -6.41
N THR A 53 -18.44 -15.31 -5.76
CA THR A 53 -19.29 -16.40 -5.27
C THR A 53 -20.70 -16.25 -5.88
N PRO A 54 -20.99 -16.93 -7.00
CA PRO A 54 -22.29 -16.81 -7.65
C PRO A 54 -23.39 -17.44 -6.78
N LYS A 55 -24.51 -16.73 -6.64
CA LYS A 55 -25.76 -17.27 -6.08
C LYS A 55 -26.69 -17.76 -7.20
N SER A 56 -26.73 -17.06 -8.32
CA SER A 56 -27.53 -17.40 -9.49
C SER A 56 -26.86 -16.84 -10.75
N MET A 57 -26.87 -17.63 -11.83
CA MET A 57 -26.48 -17.20 -13.16
C MET A 57 -27.49 -17.76 -14.14
N LYS A 58 -28.24 -16.89 -14.83
CA LYS A 58 -29.34 -17.28 -15.71
C LYS A 58 -29.29 -16.49 -17.00
N ARG A 59 -29.69 -17.10 -18.12
CA ARG A 59 -29.93 -16.34 -19.36
C ARG A 59 -31.00 -15.28 -19.11
N ALA A 60 -30.75 -14.08 -19.60
CA ALA A 60 -31.70 -12.99 -19.62
C ALA A 60 -32.05 -12.62 -21.07
N LYS A 61 -33.08 -11.78 -21.25
CA LYS A 61 -33.54 -11.31 -22.57
C LYS A 61 -33.44 -9.79 -22.72
N SER A 62 -32.99 -9.09 -21.68
CA SER A 62 -33.02 -7.64 -21.59
C SER A 62 -31.82 -6.96 -22.24
N CYS A 63 -30.76 -7.71 -22.57
CA CYS A 63 -29.62 -7.17 -23.32
C CYS A 63 -29.94 -7.20 -24.81
N THR A 64 -29.63 -6.10 -25.51
CA THR A 64 -29.62 -6.02 -26.97
C THR A 64 -28.19 -6.25 -27.47
N GLU A 65 -28.03 -6.89 -28.65
CA GLU A 65 -26.74 -6.99 -29.36
C GLU A 65 -25.63 -7.79 -28.66
N CYS A 66 -25.97 -8.81 -27.86
CA CYS A 66 -24.95 -9.71 -27.34
C CYS A 66 -24.42 -10.66 -28.44
N PRO A 67 -23.09 -10.89 -28.49
CA PRO A 67 -22.50 -11.94 -29.34
C PRO A 67 -23.14 -13.30 -29.05
N GLU A 68 -23.22 -14.17 -30.06
CA GLU A 68 -23.79 -15.52 -29.88
C GLU A 68 -23.03 -16.34 -28.83
N ASP A 69 -21.70 -16.16 -28.76
CA ASP A 69 -20.81 -16.82 -27.82
C ASP A 69 -20.90 -16.26 -26.39
N ASP A 70 -21.42 -15.05 -26.22
CA ASP A 70 -21.59 -14.35 -24.93
C ASP A 70 -23.06 -13.91 -24.75
N PRO A 71 -24.00 -14.87 -24.63
CA PRO A 71 -25.42 -14.56 -24.56
C PRO A 71 -25.75 -13.73 -23.32
N CYS A 72 -26.83 -12.94 -23.42
CA CYS A 72 -27.31 -12.12 -22.31
C CYS A 72 -27.48 -12.95 -21.02
N LEU A 73 -26.82 -12.50 -19.97
CA LEU A 73 -26.69 -13.15 -18.67
C LEU A 73 -27.20 -12.20 -17.59
N HIS A 74 -27.93 -12.75 -16.63
CA HIS A 74 -28.24 -12.13 -15.35
C HIS A 74 -27.55 -12.92 -14.24
N ALA A 75 -26.64 -12.26 -13.53
CA ALA A 75 -25.79 -12.85 -12.50
C ALA A 75 -26.00 -12.14 -11.17
N VAL A 76 -26.27 -12.93 -10.13
CA VAL A 76 -26.43 -12.47 -8.76
C VAL A 76 -25.48 -13.24 -7.87
N GLY A 77 -24.79 -12.55 -6.97
CA GLY A 77 -23.83 -13.19 -6.07
C GLY A 77 -23.10 -12.20 -5.20
N THR A 78 -21.97 -12.66 -4.65
CA THR A 78 -21.14 -11.87 -3.77
C THR A 78 -19.71 -11.83 -4.29
N PHE A 79 -19.15 -10.64 -4.41
CA PHE A 79 -17.77 -10.39 -4.80
C PHE A 79 -17.00 -9.89 -3.58
N ASN A 80 -15.94 -10.60 -3.19
CA ASN A 80 -15.09 -10.21 -2.07
C ASN A 80 -13.70 -9.89 -2.58
N VAL A 81 -13.08 -8.83 -2.04
CA VAL A 81 -11.67 -8.52 -2.29
C VAL A 81 -10.96 -8.37 -0.97
N THR A 82 -9.86 -9.10 -0.77
CA THR A 82 -9.05 -9.05 0.45
C THR A 82 -7.71 -8.42 0.16
N TYR A 83 -7.35 -7.39 0.92
CA TYR A 83 -6.18 -6.55 0.72
C TYR A 83 -5.17 -6.77 1.84
N LYS A 84 -3.89 -6.80 1.48
CA LYS A 84 -2.77 -6.91 2.41
C LYS A 84 -1.59 -6.03 2.03
N ALA A 85 -1.07 -5.31 3.02
CA ALA A 85 0.20 -4.60 2.94
C ALA A 85 1.28 -5.33 3.74
N ASP A 86 2.39 -5.68 3.09
CA ASP A 86 3.62 -6.10 3.77
C ASP A 86 4.47 -4.86 4.06
N VAL A 87 4.79 -4.61 5.33
CA VAL A 87 5.41 -3.36 5.77
C VAL A 87 6.76 -3.63 6.40
N THR A 88 7.79 -2.97 5.87
CA THR A 88 9.17 -3.06 6.35
C THR A 88 9.62 -1.74 6.95
N ILE A 89 10.21 -1.78 8.15
CA ILE A 89 10.86 -0.64 8.80
C ILE A 89 12.36 -0.89 8.83
N LYS A 90 13.14 0.08 8.37
CA LYS A 90 14.60 0.11 8.48
C LYS A 90 15.04 1.33 9.26
N MET A 91 15.68 1.08 10.41
CA MET A 91 16.28 2.13 11.24
C MET A 91 17.72 2.41 10.80
N PRO A 92 18.21 3.66 10.90
CA PRO A 92 19.61 3.97 10.66
C PRO A 92 20.45 3.48 11.84
N ASP A 93 21.73 3.23 11.56
CA ASP A 93 22.73 2.94 12.59
C ASP A 93 23.12 4.21 13.35
N VAL A 94 23.72 4.03 14.53
CA VAL A 94 24.34 5.13 15.27
C VAL A 94 25.60 5.56 14.51
N PRO A 95 25.79 6.86 14.23
CA PRO A 95 27.00 7.34 13.57
C PRO A 95 28.27 7.07 14.40
N ASP A 96 29.36 6.77 13.72
CA ASP A 96 30.68 6.65 14.35
C ASP A 96 31.24 8.01 14.79
N GLY A 97 32.25 8.00 15.67
CA GLY A 97 32.99 9.20 16.09
C GLY A 97 32.30 10.04 17.17
N LEU A 98 31.21 9.53 17.74
CA LEU A 98 30.51 10.13 18.88
C LEU A 98 31.19 9.78 20.20
N THR A 99 31.09 10.66 21.20
CA THR A 99 31.50 10.31 22.56
C THR A 99 30.51 9.31 23.19
N ALA A 100 30.89 8.68 24.30
CA ALA A 100 30.03 7.72 24.97
C ALA A 100 28.70 8.36 25.42
N CYS A 101 28.73 9.62 25.85
CA CYS A 101 27.50 10.33 26.15
C CYS A 101 26.62 10.58 24.90
N GLN A 102 27.22 11.02 23.80
CA GLN A 102 26.51 11.32 22.55
C GLN A 102 25.89 10.07 21.94
N GLU A 103 26.60 8.94 21.92
CA GLU A 103 26.08 7.65 21.48
C GLU A 103 24.82 7.25 22.26
N ARG A 104 24.83 7.41 23.60
CA ARG A 104 23.66 7.10 24.44
C ARG A 104 22.46 7.94 24.04
N ARG A 105 22.67 9.24 23.76
CA ARG A 105 21.61 10.15 23.33
C ARG A 105 21.06 9.79 21.95
N VAL A 106 21.92 9.46 20.98
CA VAL A 106 21.48 9.00 19.66
C VAL A 106 20.70 7.69 19.76
N ARG A 107 21.19 6.70 20.50
CA ARG A 107 20.48 5.43 20.70
C ARG A 107 19.11 5.64 21.35
N ALA A 108 19.01 6.55 22.32
CA ALA A 108 17.74 6.91 22.93
C ALA A 108 16.79 7.57 21.91
N PHE A 109 17.28 8.50 21.10
CA PHE A 109 16.49 9.12 20.04
C PHE A 109 15.97 8.08 19.03
N LEU A 110 16.84 7.18 18.55
CA LEU A 110 16.44 6.11 17.63
C LEU A 110 15.33 5.22 18.23
N ARG A 111 15.43 4.90 19.52
CA ARG A 111 14.46 4.03 20.20
C ARG A 111 13.14 4.74 20.54
N ASP A 112 13.21 5.96 21.05
CA ASP A 112 12.12 6.62 21.75
C ASP A 112 11.45 7.74 20.92
N VAL A 113 12.08 8.16 19.83
CA VAL A 113 11.61 9.27 18.99
C VAL A 113 11.43 8.82 17.55
N LEU A 114 12.49 8.36 16.89
CA LEU A 114 12.43 7.94 15.49
C LEU A 114 11.71 6.59 15.33
N GLY A 115 12.02 5.59 16.17
CA GLY A 115 11.37 4.28 16.11
C GLY A 115 9.83 4.33 16.24
N PRO A 116 9.25 5.12 17.17
CA PRO A 116 7.81 5.34 17.22
C PRO A 116 7.25 6.01 15.97
N HIS A 117 7.97 6.97 15.38
CA HIS A 117 7.59 7.64 14.13
C HIS A 117 7.47 6.63 12.98
N GLU A 118 8.48 5.78 12.78
CA GLU A 118 8.45 4.72 11.76
C GLU A 118 7.34 3.68 11.99
N ARG A 119 7.07 3.33 13.26
CA ARG A 119 5.93 2.47 13.59
C ARG A 119 4.59 3.11 13.26
N GLU A 120 4.51 4.44 13.26
CA GLU A 120 3.32 5.20 12.89
C GLU A 120 3.10 5.17 11.37
N HIS A 121 4.15 5.31 10.55
CA HIS A 121 4.07 5.02 9.11
C HIS A 121 3.53 3.60 8.88
N ALA A 122 4.07 2.62 9.60
CA ALA A 122 3.63 1.23 9.45
C ALA A 122 2.17 1.00 9.85
N ARG A 123 1.67 1.70 10.87
CA ARG A 123 0.23 1.67 11.21
C ARG A 123 -0.63 2.26 10.11
N ARG A 124 -0.19 3.35 9.49
CA ARG A 124 -0.92 4.02 8.41
C ARG A 124 -0.92 3.21 7.12
N PHE A 125 0.19 2.59 6.75
CA PHE A 125 0.19 1.67 5.60
C PHE A 125 -0.76 0.49 5.81
N ARG A 126 -0.88 -0.02 7.05
CA ARG A 126 -1.82 -1.11 7.36
C ARG A 126 -3.29 -0.70 7.35
N THR A 127 -3.66 0.56 7.11
CA THR A 127 -5.06 0.90 6.80
C THR A 127 -5.50 0.36 5.43
N TYR A 128 -4.54 -0.04 4.58
CA TYR A 128 -4.80 -0.78 3.35
C TYR A 128 -5.43 -2.15 3.60
N ASP A 129 -5.15 -2.78 4.74
CA ASP A 129 -5.62 -4.13 5.04
C ASP A 129 -7.15 -4.22 5.17
N GLY A 130 -7.69 -5.38 4.83
CA GLY A 130 -9.08 -5.74 5.13
C GLY A 130 -9.77 -6.46 3.97
N THR A 131 -11.07 -6.70 4.13
CA THR A 131 -11.88 -7.33 3.09
C THR A 131 -13.09 -6.46 2.78
N THR A 132 -13.34 -6.21 1.49
CA THR A 132 -14.58 -5.61 1.00
C THR A 132 -15.52 -6.71 0.50
N THR A 133 -16.82 -6.47 0.63
CA THR A 133 -17.86 -7.40 0.20
C THR A 133 -18.92 -6.65 -0.56
N HIS A 134 -19.09 -7.00 -1.84
CA HIS A 134 -20.07 -6.43 -2.74
C HIS A 134 -21.15 -7.44 -3.04
N ARG A 135 -22.40 -7.01 -2.90
CA ARG A 135 -23.51 -7.74 -3.48
C ARG A 135 -23.64 -7.32 -4.93
N ILE A 136 -23.55 -8.28 -5.83
CA ILE A 136 -23.64 -8.05 -7.27
C ILE A 136 -25.00 -8.51 -7.75
N ASP A 137 -25.63 -7.64 -8.53
CA ASP A 137 -26.82 -7.90 -9.33
C ASP A 137 -26.53 -7.29 -10.70
N PHE A 138 -26.06 -8.13 -11.61
CA PHE A 138 -25.52 -7.74 -12.90
C PHE A 138 -26.35 -8.33 -14.03
N THR A 139 -26.59 -7.54 -15.07
CA THR A 139 -27.16 -8.02 -16.33
C THR A 139 -26.33 -7.49 -17.50
N GLY A 140 -25.80 -8.37 -18.34
CA GLY A 140 -24.94 -8.00 -19.46
C GLY A 140 -24.61 -9.17 -20.38
N CYS A 141 -23.80 -8.93 -21.40
CA CYS A 141 -23.45 -9.93 -22.40
C CYS A 141 -22.40 -10.91 -21.88
N GLY A 142 -22.84 -12.13 -21.60
CA GLY A 142 -21.98 -13.24 -21.22
C GLY A 142 -21.22 -13.06 -19.91
N THR A 143 -20.23 -13.92 -19.71
CA THR A 143 -19.36 -13.88 -18.52
C THR A 143 -18.24 -12.87 -18.65
N THR A 144 -17.88 -12.48 -19.89
CA THR A 144 -16.86 -11.48 -20.17
C THR A 144 -17.26 -10.12 -19.58
N ALA A 145 -18.45 -9.63 -19.87
CA ALA A 145 -18.94 -8.36 -19.33
C ALA A 145 -19.12 -8.40 -17.79
N LEU A 146 -19.49 -9.57 -17.23
CA LEU A 146 -19.51 -9.75 -15.78
C LEU A 146 -18.09 -9.63 -15.20
N GLN A 147 -17.09 -10.26 -15.83
CA GLN A 147 -15.71 -10.21 -15.38
C GLN A 147 -15.16 -8.78 -15.42
N GLU A 148 -15.41 -8.04 -16.50
CA GLU A 148 -15.04 -6.63 -16.62
C GLU A 148 -15.69 -5.78 -15.52
N HIS A 149 -16.98 -5.98 -15.25
CA HIS A 149 -17.69 -5.29 -14.18
C HIS A 149 -17.08 -5.57 -12.79
N LEU A 150 -16.73 -6.82 -12.49
CA LEU A 150 -16.06 -7.18 -11.24
C LEU A 150 -14.65 -6.60 -11.15
N GLN A 151 -13.92 -6.56 -12.27
CA GLN A 151 -12.59 -5.97 -12.35
C GLN A 151 -12.64 -4.46 -12.11
N GLU A 152 -13.62 -3.75 -12.66
CA GLU A 152 -13.79 -2.33 -12.38
C GLU A 152 -14.03 -2.03 -10.90
N ILE A 153 -14.80 -2.87 -10.21
CA ILE A 153 -15.02 -2.74 -8.76
C ILE A 153 -13.69 -2.92 -8.03
N HIS A 154 -12.95 -3.98 -8.37
CA HIS A 154 -11.64 -4.28 -7.79
C HIS A 154 -10.68 -3.11 -7.95
N ASP A 155 -10.48 -2.63 -9.17
CA ASP A 155 -9.47 -1.61 -9.51
C ASP A 155 -9.78 -0.28 -8.83
N LYS A 156 -11.05 0.13 -8.80
CA LYS A 156 -11.46 1.36 -8.12
C LYS A 156 -11.20 1.31 -6.62
N GLU A 157 -11.48 0.18 -5.99
CA GLU A 157 -11.26 0.02 -4.55
C GLU A 157 -9.78 -0.10 -4.19
N GLU A 158 -9.02 -0.84 -4.97
CA GLU A 158 -7.57 -1.00 -4.82
C GLU A 158 -6.88 0.36 -4.91
N ALA A 159 -7.10 1.10 -6.00
CA ALA A 159 -6.47 2.40 -6.22
C ALA A 159 -6.81 3.40 -5.12
N LYS A 160 -8.06 3.38 -4.65
CA LYS A 160 -8.47 4.23 -3.52
C LYS A 160 -7.77 3.83 -2.23
N ARG A 161 -7.75 2.55 -1.88
CA ARG A 161 -7.10 2.05 -0.65
C ARG A 161 -5.61 2.35 -0.65
N HIS A 162 -4.94 2.14 -1.79
CA HIS A 162 -3.52 2.44 -1.97
C HIS A 162 -3.28 3.93 -1.73
N THR A 163 -3.98 4.80 -2.47
CA THR A 163 -3.82 6.26 -2.35
C THR A 163 -4.10 6.76 -0.93
N ASP A 164 -5.15 6.25 -0.28
CA ASP A 164 -5.51 6.65 1.09
C ASP A 164 -4.40 6.25 2.09
N ALA A 165 -3.85 5.03 1.98
CA ALA A 165 -2.79 4.55 2.86
C ALA A 165 -1.47 5.33 2.67
N GLU A 166 -1.10 5.63 1.43
CA GLU A 166 0.06 6.47 1.12
C GLU A 166 -0.12 7.90 1.64
N SER A 167 -1.28 8.51 1.40
CA SER A 167 -1.57 9.87 1.85
C SER A 167 -1.52 9.98 3.38
N LEU A 168 -2.06 8.98 4.09
CA LEU A 168 -1.96 8.90 5.54
C LEU A 168 -0.49 8.83 5.99
N SER A 169 0.31 7.95 5.39
CA SER A 169 1.73 7.82 5.71
C SER A 169 2.50 9.12 5.45
N ALA A 170 2.29 9.77 4.31
CA ALA A 170 2.94 11.02 3.94
C ALA A 170 2.57 12.20 4.88
N ALA A 171 1.37 12.19 5.47
CA ALA A 171 0.88 13.28 6.30
C ALA A 171 1.65 13.47 7.63
N ILE A 172 2.50 12.52 8.03
CA ILE A 172 3.35 12.66 9.21
C ILE A 172 4.78 13.12 8.90
N ASP A 173 5.07 13.39 7.64
CA ASP A 173 6.34 13.95 7.17
C ASP A 173 6.21 15.42 6.71
N PRO A 174 7.32 16.19 6.70
CA PRO A 174 8.68 15.76 7.06
C PRO A 174 8.89 15.67 8.58
N PHE A 175 9.54 14.59 9.02
CA PHE A 175 9.97 14.43 10.41
C PHE A 175 11.30 15.14 10.70
N ASN A 176 11.22 16.33 11.32
CA ASN A 176 12.37 17.15 11.67
C ASN A 176 12.50 17.31 13.20
N LYS A 177 13.01 16.27 13.88
CA LYS A 177 13.30 16.33 15.32
C LYS A 177 14.82 16.34 15.55
N PRO A 178 15.38 17.40 16.17
CA PRO A 178 16.82 17.46 16.44
C PRO A 178 17.21 16.54 17.59
N ILE A 179 18.43 16.03 17.55
CA ILE A 179 19.08 15.35 18.68
C ILE A 179 19.97 16.36 19.38
N ASP A 180 19.75 16.58 20.68
CA ASP A 180 20.67 17.36 21.50
C ASP A 180 21.89 16.51 21.87
N LEU A 181 23.07 16.88 21.38
CA LEU A 181 24.34 16.19 21.65
C LEU A 181 25.24 16.97 22.63
N ASP A 182 24.75 18.04 23.25
CA ASP A 182 25.48 18.77 24.27
C ASP A 182 25.49 17.99 25.60
N CYS A 183 26.55 17.22 25.80
CA CYS A 183 26.78 16.50 27.04
C CYS A 183 28.23 16.12 27.30
N THR A 184 28.49 15.82 28.58
CA THR A 184 29.78 15.37 29.09
C THR A 184 29.71 13.87 29.37
N ASP A 185 30.86 13.19 29.23
CA ASP A 185 30.96 11.73 29.37
C ASP A 185 30.61 11.18 30.76
#